data_AF-A0A1C1CIK2-F1
#
_entry.id   AF-A0A1C1CIK2-F1
#
_cell.length_a   1.000
_cell.length_b   1.000
_cell.length_c   1.000
_cell.angle_alpha   90.00
_cell.angle_beta   90.00
_cell.angle_gamma   90.00
#
_symmetry.space_group_name_H-M   'P 1'
#
loop_
_entity.id
_entity.type
_entity.pdbx_description
1 polymer ?
#
loop_
_entity_poly.entity_id
_entity_poly.type
_entity_poly.pdbx_seq_one_letter_code
_entity_poly.pdbx_strand_id
1 'polypeptide(L)'
;MAAVTTMLLTILFLTTVVPTSALPLQARQSDDLAPLQSATAWRAGAVTEFQIHASCNASQAHQLRAALAETVDLARHAKEHVLRWGNSSEHYQKYFGDAPSGEVVGYLDKIVSGDRGSSLFRCDNPDGNCDLEGYGGHWRGENATDETVICPLSYETRRSLTQMCALGYNVAESETNTFWASDLMHRLYHLPAFGEDHIGHYSEDYQGVLELAEHNSTFSTRDSDALQYFALEVYAYDIAVPGVGCPGPENTTADEGATPTQEPASASTTTSAAEDCHLNS
;
A
#
# COMPACT_ATOMS: atom_id res chain seq x y z
N MET A 1 66.92 -66.55 -36.00
CA MET A 1 67.43 -65.58 -36.99
C MET A 1 66.58 -64.31 -36.89
N ALA A 2 67.27 -63.16 -36.86
CA ALA A 2 66.81 -61.79 -37.09
C ALA A 2 65.68 -61.19 -36.22
N ALA A 3 66.12 -60.30 -35.31
CA ALA A 3 65.33 -59.34 -34.55
C ALA A 3 64.99 -58.11 -35.40
N VAL A 4 63.86 -57.43 -35.10
CA VAL A 4 63.73 -55.97 -35.31
C VAL A 4 62.92 -55.36 -34.17
N THR A 5 63.59 -54.42 -33.51
CA THR A 5 63.20 -53.56 -32.39
C THR A 5 62.62 -52.24 -32.93
N THR A 6 61.59 -51.66 -32.31
CA THR A 6 61.32 -50.20 -32.37
C THR A 6 60.33 -49.81 -31.26
N MET A 7 60.82 -49.36 -30.10
CA MET A 7 61.08 -47.97 -29.71
C MET A 7 59.82 -47.25 -29.18
N LEU A 8 59.64 -47.33 -27.86
CA LEU A 8 58.70 -46.51 -27.09
C LEU A 8 59.22 -45.06 -27.07
N LEU A 9 58.40 -44.11 -27.55
CA LEU A 9 58.62 -42.68 -27.40
C LEU A 9 58.00 -42.22 -26.07
N THR A 10 58.85 -41.94 -25.07
CA THR A 10 58.47 -41.20 -23.85
C THR A 10 58.38 -39.71 -24.17
N ILE A 11 57.16 -39.17 -24.17
CA ILE A 11 56.88 -37.74 -24.33
C ILE A 11 57.07 -37.07 -22.96
N LEU A 12 58.14 -36.26 -22.84
CA LEU A 12 58.33 -35.31 -21.73
C LEU A 12 57.37 -34.12 -21.94
N PHE A 13 56.33 -34.00 -21.12
CA PHE A 13 55.56 -32.77 -21.01
C PHE A 13 56.28 -31.82 -20.04
N LEU A 14 56.89 -30.76 -20.61
CA LEU A 14 57.45 -29.64 -19.87
C LEU A 14 56.28 -28.76 -19.39
N THR A 15 55.94 -28.84 -18.10
CA THR A 15 54.96 -27.96 -17.47
C THR A 15 55.60 -26.59 -17.20
N THR A 16 55.27 -25.60 -18.02
CA THR A 16 55.56 -24.19 -17.74
C THR A 16 54.60 -23.70 -16.65
N VAL A 17 55.13 -23.55 -15.43
CA VAL A 17 54.43 -22.91 -14.31
C VAL A 17 54.40 -21.41 -14.61
N VAL A 18 53.24 -20.92 -15.09
CA VAL A 18 52.95 -19.49 -15.17
C VAL A 18 52.75 -18.99 -13.74
N PRO A 19 53.50 -17.98 -13.27
CA PRO A 19 53.20 -17.35 -11.99
C PRO A 19 51.90 -16.56 -12.17
N THR A 20 50.79 -17.11 -11.70
CA THR A 20 49.57 -16.34 -11.49
C THR A 20 49.85 -15.36 -10.36
N SER A 21 50.15 -14.13 -10.73
CA SER A 21 50.24 -12.98 -9.83
C SER A 21 48.93 -12.88 -9.04
N ALA A 22 48.93 -13.45 -7.82
CA ALA A 22 47.92 -13.16 -6.81
C ALA A 22 48.09 -11.70 -6.39
N LEU A 23 47.51 -10.80 -7.17
CA LEU A 23 47.29 -9.42 -6.75
C LEU A 23 46.55 -9.46 -5.40
N PRO A 24 46.96 -8.66 -4.42
CA PRO A 24 46.44 -8.77 -3.08
C PRO A 24 44.96 -8.36 -3.10
N LEU A 25 44.06 -9.33 -2.91
CA LEU A 25 42.65 -9.06 -2.63
C LEU A 25 42.48 -8.05 -1.48
N GLN A 26 43.46 -8.03 -0.56
CA GLN A 26 43.53 -7.10 0.57
C GLN A 26 43.62 -5.61 0.19
N ALA A 27 44.20 -5.26 -0.98
CA ALA A 27 44.34 -3.87 -1.40
C ALA A 27 43.04 -3.30 -1.97
N ARG A 28 42.13 -4.14 -2.48
CA ARG A 28 40.78 -3.70 -2.90
C ARG A 28 39.79 -3.56 -1.76
N GLN A 29 40.07 -4.10 -0.57
CA GLN A 29 39.16 -3.96 0.58
C GLN A 29 39.44 -2.73 1.45
N SER A 30 40.50 -1.96 1.16
CA SER A 30 40.96 -0.88 2.06
C SER A 30 40.69 0.54 1.55
N ASP A 31 40.29 0.72 0.29
CA ASP A 31 40.04 2.04 -0.33
C ASP A 31 38.55 2.40 -0.50
N ASP A 32 37.62 1.49 -0.18
CA ASP A 32 36.16 1.70 -0.32
C ASP A 32 35.45 2.15 0.98
N LEU A 33 36.21 2.73 1.92
CA LEU A 33 35.67 3.40 3.11
C LEU A 33 35.79 4.93 3.02
N ALA A 34 35.77 5.47 1.79
CA ALA A 34 35.44 6.88 1.58
C ALA A 34 34.09 7.17 2.29
N PRO A 35 33.98 8.28 3.03
CA PRO A 35 33.19 8.29 4.25
C PRO A 35 31.71 8.04 3.97
N LEU A 36 31.09 7.20 4.81
CA LEU A 36 29.64 6.98 4.97
C LEU A 36 28.78 8.26 4.94
N GLN A 37 29.40 9.44 5.02
CA GLN A 37 28.79 10.75 4.81
C GLN A 37 28.18 10.95 3.41
N SER A 38 28.70 10.28 2.36
CA SER A 38 28.05 10.25 1.04
C SER A 38 26.77 9.41 1.06
N ALA A 39 26.73 8.35 1.88
CA ALA A 39 25.62 7.40 1.91
C ALA A 39 24.31 7.99 2.47
N THR A 40 24.36 9.11 3.21
CA THR A 40 23.17 9.83 3.70
C THR A 40 22.76 11.02 2.85
N ALA A 41 23.59 11.44 1.88
CA ALA A 41 23.34 12.65 1.09
C ALA A 41 22.04 12.58 0.29
N TRP A 42 21.62 11.39 -0.16
CA TRP A 42 20.39 11.21 -0.93
C TRP A 42 19.11 11.51 -0.14
N ARG A 43 19.14 11.43 1.22
CA ARG A 43 18.01 11.79 2.09
C ARG A 43 18.12 13.18 2.70
N ALA A 44 19.11 13.97 2.30
CA ALA A 44 19.27 15.31 2.86
C ALA A 44 18.02 16.16 2.58
N GLY A 45 17.37 16.63 3.65
CA GLY A 45 16.13 17.42 3.56
C GLY A 45 14.83 16.61 3.60
N ALA A 46 14.90 15.28 3.51
CA ALA A 46 13.69 14.44 3.54
C ALA A 46 12.99 14.53 4.90
N VAL A 47 11.68 14.71 4.88
CA VAL A 47 10.85 14.74 6.10
C VAL A 47 10.22 13.37 6.31
N THR A 48 10.53 12.74 7.43
CA THR A 48 10.04 11.37 7.74
C THR A 48 8.79 11.35 8.59
N GLU A 49 8.31 12.51 9.07
CA GLU A 49 7.11 12.61 9.91
C GLU A 49 6.04 13.42 9.19
N PHE A 50 4.78 13.00 9.29
CA PHE A 50 3.66 13.81 8.78
C PHE A 50 3.56 15.12 9.55
N GLN A 51 3.29 16.21 8.85
CA GLN A 51 3.22 17.54 9.47
C GLN A 51 1.83 17.74 10.07
N ILE A 52 1.78 18.25 11.30
CA ILE A 52 0.52 18.59 11.99
C ILE A 52 0.52 20.09 12.26
N HIS A 53 -0.47 20.78 11.71
CA HIS A 53 -0.64 22.22 11.83
C HIS A 53 -0.97 22.62 13.28
N ALA A 54 -0.58 23.84 13.65
CA ALA A 54 -0.76 24.38 15.00
C ALA A 54 -2.24 24.60 15.40
N SER A 55 -3.18 24.49 14.45
CA SER A 55 -4.62 24.49 14.75
C SER A 55 -5.07 23.25 15.51
N CYS A 56 -4.29 22.17 15.47
CA CYS A 56 -4.55 20.98 16.28
C CYS A 56 -4.07 21.21 17.72
N ASN A 57 -4.98 21.11 18.69
CA ASN A 57 -4.61 21.15 20.10
C ASN A 57 -3.77 19.91 20.48
N ALA A 58 -3.20 19.91 21.69
CA ALA A 58 -2.30 18.84 22.13
C ALA A 58 -2.95 17.43 22.11
N SER A 59 -4.25 17.31 22.39
CA SER A 59 -4.98 16.05 22.34
C SER A 59 -5.21 15.58 20.90
N GLN A 60 -5.68 16.47 20.03
CA GLN A 60 -5.86 16.20 18.60
C GLN A 60 -4.54 15.78 17.95
N ALA A 61 -3.46 16.53 18.21
CA ALA A 61 -2.14 16.22 17.68
C ALA A 61 -1.58 14.89 18.24
N HIS A 62 -1.98 14.45 19.43
CA HIS A 62 -1.58 13.14 19.95
C HIS A 62 -2.34 12.01 19.24
N GLN A 63 -3.66 12.14 19.09
CA GLN A 63 -4.49 11.17 18.38
C GLN A 63 -4.07 11.03 16.93
N LEU A 64 -3.84 12.14 16.22
CA LEU A 64 -3.38 12.11 14.83
C LEU A 64 -2.02 11.44 14.65
N ARG A 65 -1.06 11.66 15.56
CA ARG A 65 0.24 10.96 15.46
C ARG A 65 0.08 9.45 15.61
N ALA A 66 -0.78 8.99 16.53
CA ALA A 66 -1.06 7.57 16.69
C ALA A 66 -1.76 7.00 15.45
N ALA A 67 -2.79 7.69 14.96
CA ALA A 67 -3.53 7.34 13.75
C ALA A 67 -2.63 7.26 12.51
N LEU A 68 -1.72 8.23 12.31
CA LEU A 68 -0.77 8.25 11.19
C LEU A 68 0.27 7.13 11.28
N ALA A 69 0.68 6.74 12.49
CA ALA A 69 1.52 5.56 12.68
C ALA A 69 0.78 4.28 12.28
N GLU A 70 -0.49 4.15 12.69
CA GLU A 70 -1.36 3.05 12.27
C GLU A 70 -1.59 3.03 10.74
N THR A 71 -1.76 4.19 10.08
CA THR A 71 -1.82 4.29 8.60
C THR A 71 -0.57 3.73 7.93
N VAL A 72 0.61 4.05 8.47
CA VAL A 72 1.88 3.52 7.97
C VAL A 72 1.96 2.01 8.17
N ASP A 73 1.50 1.49 9.30
CA ASP A 73 1.48 0.05 9.58
C ASP A 73 0.50 -0.69 8.65
N LEU A 74 -0.68 -0.13 8.40
CA LEU A 74 -1.67 -0.66 7.45
C LEU A 74 -1.08 -0.74 6.03
N ALA A 75 -0.53 0.37 5.53
CA ALA A 75 0.07 0.43 4.21
C ALA A 75 1.29 -0.48 4.08
N ARG A 76 2.12 -0.56 5.12
CA ARG A 76 3.29 -1.45 5.17
C ARG A 76 2.87 -2.90 5.07
N HIS A 77 1.90 -3.32 5.87
CA HIS A 77 1.41 -4.69 5.86
C HIS A 77 0.80 -5.06 4.51
N ALA A 78 -0.06 -4.20 3.97
CA ALA A 78 -0.64 -4.39 2.63
C ALA A 78 0.46 -4.54 1.56
N LYS A 79 1.49 -3.69 1.60
CA LYS A 79 2.64 -3.79 0.68
C LYS A 79 3.37 -5.11 0.84
N GLU A 80 3.63 -5.53 2.08
CA GLU A 80 4.32 -6.79 2.38
C GLU A 80 3.51 -8.01 1.92
N HIS A 81 2.18 -7.96 2.01
CA HIS A 81 1.29 -8.95 1.43
C HIS A 81 1.51 -9.04 -0.10
N VAL A 82 1.40 -7.91 -0.81
CA VAL A 82 1.62 -7.89 -2.26
C VAL A 82 3.02 -8.37 -2.65
N LEU A 83 4.07 -7.99 -1.89
CA LEU A 83 5.44 -8.44 -2.17
C LEU A 83 5.63 -9.94 -1.95
N ARG A 84 4.87 -10.56 -1.05
CA ARG A 84 4.95 -11.98 -0.75
C ARG A 84 4.22 -12.86 -1.77
N TRP A 85 3.02 -12.46 -2.18
CA TRP A 85 2.14 -13.28 -3.01
C TRP A 85 1.97 -12.76 -4.44
N GLY A 86 2.43 -11.54 -4.74
CA GLY A 86 2.21 -10.89 -6.03
C GLY A 86 0.73 -10.73 -6.35
N ASN A 87 0.40 -10.76 -7.63
CA ASN A 87 -0.99 -10.73 -8.11
C ASN A 87 -1.68 -12.11 -8.07
N SER A 88 -1.07 -13.12 -7.43
CA SER A 88 -1.64 -14.47 -7.31
C SER A 88 -2.40 -14.71 -6.00
N SER A 89 -2.42 -13.72 -5.09
CA SER A 89 -3.24 -13.77 -3.88
C SER A 89 -4.71 -13.63 -4.24
N GLU A 90 -5.57 -14.45 -3.63
CA GLU A 90 -7.02 -14.31 -3.73
C GLU A 90 -7.49 -12.92 -3.26
N HIS A 91 -6.90 -12.39 -2.19
CA HIS A 91 -7.19 -11.03 -1.73
C HIS A 91 -6.72 -9.97 -2.73
N TYR A 92 -5.60 -10.18 -3.44
CA TYR A 92 -5.18 -9.23 -4.47
C TYR A 92 -6.14 -9.26 -5.67
N GLN A 93 -6.46 -10.46 -6.17
CA GLN A 93 -7.35 -10.63 -7.32
C GLN A 93 -8.76 -10.10 -7.05
N LYS A 94 -9.24 -10.23 -5.82
CA LYS A 94 -10.53 -9.68 -5.39
C LYS A 94 -10.66 -8.17 -5.63
N TYR A 95 -9.60 -7.41 -5.38
CA TYR A 95 -9.62 -5.94 -5.45
C TYR A 95 -8.98 -5.38 -6.72
N PHE A 96 -8.13 -6.14 -7.39
CA PHE A 96 -7.35 -5.65 -8.53
C PHE A 96 -7.35 -6.58 -9.75
N GLY A 97 -8.12 -7.67 -9.70
CA GLY A 97 -8.14 -8.68 -10.75
C GLY A 97 -6.72 -9.21 -11.04
N ASP A 98 -6.44 -9.41 -12.33
CA ASP A 98 -5.12 -9.87 -12.79
C ASP A 98 -4.12 -8.72 -13.02
N ALA A 99 -4.38 -7.50 -12.51
CA ALA A 99 -3.48 -6.36 -12.69
C ALA A 99 -2.05 -6.65 -12.19
N PRO A 100 -1.01 -6.15 -12.87
CA PRO A 100 0.35 -6.19 -12.35
C PRO A 100 0.47 -5.49 -11.00
N SER A 101 1.14 -6.13 -10.04
CA SER A 101 1.22 -5.66 -8.65
C SER A 101 2.14 -4.47 -8.39
N GLY A 102 2.97 -4.07 -9.36
CA GLY A 102 3.98 -3.03 -9.18
C GLY A 102 3.40 -1.66 -8.84
N GLU A 103 2.24 -1.31 -9.43
CA GLU A 103 1.58 -0.03 -9.20
C GLU A 103 1.04 0.07 -7.77
N VAL A 104 0.32 -0.96 -7.31
CA VAL A 104 -0.18 -1.06 -5.92
C VAL A 104 0.96 -1.00 -4.91
N VAL A 105 2.07 -1.72 -5.14
CA VAL A 105 3.26 -1.66 -4.28
C VAL A 105 3.81 -0.23 -4.21
N GLY A 106 3.88 0.46 -5.35
CA GLY A 106 4.37 1.84 -5.42
C GLY A 106 3.52 2.81 -4.60
N TYR A 107 2.20 2.74 -4.74
CA TYR A 107 1.28 3.61 -4.00
C TYR A 107 1.29 3.34 -2.50
N LEU A 108 1.34 2.07 -2.08
CA LEU A 108 1.48 1.72 -0.67
C LEU A 108 2.84 2.18 -0.12
N ASP A 109 3.93 2.04 -0.88
CA ASP A 109 5.26 2.46 -0.42
C ASP A 109 5.42 3.98 -0.33
N LYS A 110 4.67 4.77 -1.12
CA LYS A 110 4.63 6.23 -0.94
C LYS A 110 4.16 6.61 0.47
N ILE A 111 3.15 5.93 1.01
CA ILE A 111 2.70 6.14 2.40
C ILE A 111 3.77 5.68 3.41
N VAL A 112 4.36 4.51 3.17
CA VAL A 112 5.32 3.89 4.10
C VAL A 112 6.64 4.65 4.18
N SER A 113 7.17 5.07 3.03
CA SER A 113 8.57 5.46 2.86
C SER A 113 8.76 6.82 2.17
N GLY A 114 7.69 7.44 1.65
CA GLY A 114 7.74 8.71 0.94
C GLY A 114 8.14 9.90 1.83
N ASP A 115 8.50 11.00 1.18
CA ASP A 115 8.75 12.28 1.86
C ASP A 115 7.42 12.89 2.31
N ARG A 116 7.32 13.22 3.60
CA ARG A 116 6.10 13.70 4.25
C ARG A 116 6.08 15.22 4.41
N GLY A 117 7.06 15.92 3.82
CA GLY A 117 7.18 17.37 3.90
C GLY A 117 5.99 18.11 3.27
N SER A 118 5.42 17.54 2.20
CA SER A 118 4.22 18.02 1.50
C SER A 118 2.94 17.33 1.97
N SER A 119 2.82 17.08 3.27
CA SER A 119 1.59 16.56 3.88
C SER A 119 1.32 17.21 5.22
N LEU A 120 0.38 18.16 5.22
CA LEU A 120 -0.01 18.93 6.39
C LEU A 120 -1.45 18.61 6.81
N PHE A 121 -1.57 18.04 8.01
CA PHE A 121 -2.86 17.74 8.64
C PHE A 121 -3.24 18.89 9.58
N ARG A 122 -4.44 19.44 9.45
CA ARG A 122 -4.91 20.56 10.26
C ARG A 122 -6.27 20.28 10.91
N CYS A 123 -6.61 21.00 11.97
CA CYS A 123 -7.81 20.74 12.78
C CYS A 123 -8.76 21.95 12.89
N ASP A 124 -8.47 23.03 12.18
CA ASP A 124 -9.39 24.13 11.94
C ASP A 124 -10.13 23.93 10.62
N ASN A 125 -11.21 24.70 10.42
CA ASN A 125 -12.10 24.59 9.26
C ASN A 125 -11.95 25.81 8.32
N PRO A 126 -10.82 25.97 7.61
CA PRO A 126 -10.57 27.16 6.79
C PRO A 126 -11.53 27.29 5.61
N ASP A 127 -12.06 26.18 5.10
CA ASP A 127 -12.92 26.13 3.91
C ASP A 127 -14.41 26.02 4.26
N GLY A 128 -14.77 25.87 5.53
CA GLY A 128 -16.16 25.72 5.99
C GLY A 128 -16.70 24.29 5.91
N ASN A 129 -16.04 23.37 5.20
CA ASN A 129 -16.55 22.02 4.94
C ASN A 129 -16.75 21.14 6.18
N CYS A 130 -16.09 21.39 7.32
CA CYS A 130 -16.41 20.66 8.57
C CYS A 130 -17.79 20.99 9.15
N ASP A 131 -18.46 22.02 8.64
CA ASP A 131 -19.82 22.38 9.05
C ASP A 131 -20.88 21.60 8.24
N LEU A 132 -20.45 20.86 7.21
CA LEU A 132 -21.30 19.97 6.42
C LEU A 132 -21.53 18.66 7.17
N GLU A 133 -22.79 18.18 7.15
CA GLU A 133 -23.18 16.96 7.86
C GLU A 133 -22.44 15.74 7.29
N GLY A 134 -21.95 14.88 8.19
CA GLY A 134 -21.24 13.64 7.83
C GLY A 134 -19.75 13.79 7.55
N TYR A 135 -19.18 15.00 7.56
CA TYR A 135 -17.78 15.18 7.17
C TYR A 135 -16.83 14.84 8.32
N GLY A 136 -16.11 13.72 8.18
CA GLY A 136 -14.91 13.44 8.97
C GLY A 136 -13.75 14.37 8.62
N GLY A 137 -13.75 14.94 7.42
CA GLY A 137 -12.76 15.89 6.93
C GLY A 137 -12.52 15.78 5.43
N HIS A 138 -11.62 16.63 4.94
CA HIS A 138 -11.49 16.87 3.51
C HIS A 138 -10.07 17.22 3.10
N TRP A 139 -9.75 17.00 1.83
CA TRP A 139 -8.60 17.61 1.17
C TRP A 139 -8.97 19.02 0.71
N ARG A 140 -8.05 19.98 0.82
CA ARG A 140 -8.35 21.39 0.53
C ARG A 140 -8.32 21.74 -0.96
N GLY A 141 -7.91 20.82 -1.84
CA GLY A 141 -7.87 21.05 -3.28
C GLY A 141 -7.00 22.25 -3.64
N GLU A 142 -7.51 23.09 -4.54
CA GLU A 142 -6.82 24.30 -5.03
C GLU A 142 -6.53 25.35 -3.93
N ASN A 143 -7.24 25.31 -2.80
CA ASN A 143 -7.00 26.25 -1.70
C ASN A 143 -5.68 25.97 -0.96
N ALA A 144 -5.24 24.70 -0.93
CA ALA A 144 -3.93 24.25 -0.48
C ALA A 144 -3.75 22.75 -0.79
N THR A 145 -3.04 22.44 -1.88
CA THR A 145 -2.93 21.07 -2.42
C THR A 145 -2.28 20.06 -1.48
N ASP A 146 -1.43 20.54 -0.57
CA ASP A 146 -0.66 19.68 0.35
C ASP A 146 -1.35 19.54 1.72
N GLU A 147 -2.59 20.03 1.86
CA GLU A 147 -3.31 20.11 3.13
C GLU A 147 -4.58 19.26 3.17
N THR A 148 -4.75 18.54 4.28
CA THR A 148 -6.01 17.90 4.65
C THR A 148 -6.48 18.38 6.03
N VAL A 149 -7.79 18.62 6.11
CA VAL A 149 -8.49 19.05 7.33
C VAL A 149 -9.12 17.84 8.00
N ILE A 150 -8.89 17.70 9.30
CA ILE A 150 -9.55 16.72 10.16
C ILE A 150 -10.67 17.41 10.93
N CYS A 151 -11.91 17.00 10.68
CA CYS A 151 -13.09 17.56 11.34
C CYS A 151 -13.37 16.87 12.68
N PRO A 152 -14.17 17.50 13.57
CA PRO A 152 -14.54 16.93 14.86
C PRO A 152 -15.10 15.50 14.78
N LEU A 153 -15.91 15.20 13.76
CA LEU A 153 -16.53 13.88 13.58
C LEU A 153 -15.50 12.75 13.54
N SER A 154 -14.34 12.94 12.89
CA SER A 154 -13.31 11.89 12.87
C SER A 154 -12.78 11.55 14.28
N TYR A 155 -12.69 12.52 15.18
CA TYR A 155 -12.29 12.27 16.57
C TYR A 155 -13.36 11.55 17.39
N GLU A 156 -14.61 11.56 16.95
CA GLU A 156 -15.73 10.94 17.65
C GLU A 156 -16.00 9.51 17.15
N THR A 157 -15.81 9.26 15.85
CA THR A 157 -16.25 8.02 15.21
C THR A 157 -15.12 7.05 14.85
N ARG A 158 -13.91 7.56 14.57
CA ARG A 158 -12.83 6.73 14.02
C ARG A 158 -12.16 5.90 15.10
N ARG A 159 -11.96 4.62 14.79
CA ARG A 159 -11.41 3.60 15.68
C ARG A 159 -9.93 3.37 15.40
N SER A 160 -9.22 2.86 16.40
CA SER A 160 -7.86 2.34 16.22
C SER A 160 -7.91 1.02 15.45
N LEU A 161 -6.90 0.75 14.63
CA LEU A 161 -6.69 -0.56 13.98
C LEU A 161 -6.66 -1.73 14.96
N THR A 162 -6.31 -1.48 16.22
CA THR A 162 -6.37 -2.50 17.29
C THR A 162 -7.78 -3.04 17.54
N GLN A 163 -8.80 -2.37 17.01
CA GLN A 163 -10.21 -2.79 17.03
C GLN A 163 -10.67 -3.43 15.71
N MET A 164 -9.75 -3.77 14.80
CA MET A 164 -10.06 -4.49 13.56
C MET A 164 -10.80 -5.79 13.88
N CYS A 165 -11.91 -6.04 13.17
CA CYS A 165 -12.83 -7.16 13.39
C CYS A 165 -13.54 -7.18 14.77
N ALA A 166 -13.41 -6.12 15.57
CA ALA A 166 -14.17 -5.97 16.81
C ALA A 166 -15.45 -5.16 16.59
N LEU A 167 -16.36 -5.21 17.58
CA LEU A 167 -17.56 -4.36 17.63
C LEU A 167 -18.45 -4.47 16.38
N GLY A 168 -18.49 -5.66 15.77
CA GLY A 168 -19.32 -5.97 14.59
C GLY A 168 -18.75 -5.48 13.25
N TYR A 169 -17.55 -4.90 13.23
CA TYR A 169 -16.93 -4.49 11.97
C TYR A 169 -16.66 -5.70 11.06
N ASN A 170 -17.03 -5.56 9.80
CA ASN A 170 -16.63 -6.47 8.73
C ASN A 170 -16.34 -5.67 7.45
N VAL A 171 -15.42 -6.17 6.63
CA VAL A 171 -14.88 -5.42 5.48
C VAL A 171 -15.96 -5.14 4.42
N ALA A 172 -16.87 -6.07 4.14
CA ALA A 172 -17.85 -5.91 3.09
C ALA A 172 -18.99 -4.92 3.41
N GLU A 173 -19.47 -4.91 4.66
CA GLU A 173 -20.66 -4.16 5.03
C GLU A 173 -20.38 -2.91 5.88
N SER A 174 -19.15 -2.73 6.38
CA SER A 174 -18.77 -1.56 7.18
C SER A 174 -18.03 -0.54 6.32
N GLU A 175 -18.19 0.75 6.64
CA GLU A 175 -17.44 1.82 5.97
C GLU A 175 -15.93 1.61 6.12
N THR A 176 -15.19 1.73 5.01
CA THR A 176 -13.70 1.73 4.99
C THR A 176 -13.13 2.74 5.97
N ASN A 177 -13.85 3.84 6.09
CA ASN A 177 -13.53 4.99 6.89
C ASN A 177 -13.57 4.67 8.42
N THR A 178 -14.14 3.54 8.88
CA THR A 178 -14.31 3.20 10.31
C THR A 178 -13.02 3.33 11.13
N PHE A 179 -11.88 2.99 10.54
CA PHE A 179 -10.57 3.12 11.18
C PHE A 179 -9.87 4.40 10.75
N TRP A 180 -9.24 5.06 11.72
CA TRP A 180 -8.33 6.18 11.47
C TRP A 180 -7.31 5.88 10.37
N ALA A 181 -6.74 4.68 10.40
CA ALA A 181 -5.70 4.29 9.46
C ALA A 181 -6.14 4.33 8.00
N SER A 182 -7.34 3.81 7.71
CA SER A 182 -7.91 3.80 6.35
C SER A 182 -8.39 5.18 5.92
N ASP A 183 -9.04 5.92 6.82
CA ASP A 183 -9.44 7.31 6.57
C ASP A 183 -8.26 8.18 6.13
N LEU A 184 -7.15 8.09 6.87
CA LEU A 184 -5.95 8.85 6.57
C LEU A 184 -5.24 8.31 5.33
N MET A 185 -5.27 7.00 5.05
CA MET A 185 -4.77 6.43 3.80
C MET A 185 -5.49 7.06 2.59
N HIS A 186 -6.82 7.12 2.63
CA HIS A 186 -7.63 7.77 1.61
C HIS A 186 -7.23 9.22 1.39
N ARG A 187 -7.14 10.00 2.48
CA ARG A 187 -6.78 11.42 2.43
C ARG A 187 -5.38 11.65 1.90
N LEU A 188 -4.44 10.78 2.24
CA LEU A 188 -3.09 10.84 1.69
C LEU A 188 -3.12 10.68 0.18
N TYR A 189 -3.94 9.77 -0.37
CA TYR A 189 -4.07 9.61 -1.82
C TYR A 189 -4.66 10.83 -2.55
N HIS A 190 -5.32 11.75 -1.86
CA HIS A 190 -5.69 13.05 -2.45
C HIS A 190 -4.53 14.05 -2.48
N LEU A 191 -3.45 13.83 -1.71
CA LEU A 191 -2.29 14.71 -1.74
C LEU A 191 -1.39 14.38 -2.94
N PRO A 192 -0.92 15.37 -3.71
CA PRO A 192 -0.07 15.13 -4.89
C PRO A 192 1.19 14.31 -4.59
N ALA A 193 1.77 14.44 -3.39
CA ALA A 193 2.94 13.69 -2.95
C ALA A 193 2.72 12.16 -2.86
N PHE A 194 1.47 11.69 -2.80
CA PHE A 194 1.12 10.28 -2.65
C PHE A 194 0.27 9.77 -3.81
N GLY A 195 -0.77 10.50 -4.21
CA GLY A 195 -1.68 10.10 -5.29
C GLY A 195 -1.26 10.55 -6.69
N GLU A 196 -0.49 11.64 -6.79
CA GLU A 196 -0.07 12.25 -8.07
C GLU A 196 -1.23 12.53 -9.05
N ASP A 197 -2.45 12.80 -8.55
CA ASP A 197 -3.68 12.92 -9.35
C ASP A 197 -4.01 11.67 -10.19
N HIS A 198 -3.33 10.55 -9.93
CA HIS A 198 -3.52 9.27 -10.60
C HIS A 198 -4.44 8.34 -9.82
N ILE A 199 -4.45 8.46 -8.49
CA ILE A 199 -5.41 7.77 -7.62
C ILE A 199 -6.67 8.63 -7.50
N GLY A 200 -7.84 8.02 -7.68
CA GLY A 200 -9.12 8.71 -7.61
C GLY A 200 -10.23 7.82 -7.05
N HIS A 201 -11.46 8.27 -7.21
CA HIS A 201 -12.67 7.51 -6.91
C HIS A 201 -13.23 6.98 -8.23
N TYR A 202 -12.81 5.77 -8.61
CA TYR A 202 -13.33 5.04 -9.77
C TYR A 202 -14.47 4.09 -9.39
N SER A 203 -14.64 3.84 -8.10
CA SER A 203 -15.77 3.20 -7.43
C SER A 203 -16.04 3.90 -6.09
N GLU A 204 -17.21 3.68 -5.48
CA GLU A 204 -17.62 4.35 -4.24
C GLU A 204 -17.87 3.39 -3.06
N ASP A 205 -18.16 2.11 -3.33
CA ASP A 205 -18.50 1.13 -2.32
C ASP A 205 -17.84 -0.23 -2.57
N TYR A 206 -18.04 -1.15 -1.63
CA TYR A 206 -17.46 -2.47 -1.69
C TYR A 206 -17.82 -3.22 -2.97
N GLN A 207 -19.08 -3.16 -3.43
CA GLN A 207 -19.51 -3.86 -4.64
C GLN A 207 -18.95 -3.19 -5.90
N GLY A 208 -18.97 -1.86 -5.96
CA GLY A 208 -18.37 -1.09 -7.05
C GLY A 208 -16.88 -1.39 -7.22
N VAL A 209 -16.15 -1.56 -6.12
CA VAL A 209 -14.73 -1.95 -6.14
C VAL A 209 -14.54 -3.35 -6.72
N LEU A 210 -15.38 -4.32 -6.36
CA LEU A 210 -15.31 -5.68 -6.91
C LEU A 210 -15.67 -5.71 -8.41
N GLU A 211 -16.72 -4.99 -8.81
CA GLU A 211 -17.12 -4.84 -10.21
C GLU A 211 -16.02 -4.17 -11.04
N LEU A 212 -15.35 -3.16 -10.47
CA LEU A 212 -14.22 -2.48 -11.10
C LEU A 212 -13.04 -3.43 -11.29
N ALA A 213 -12.72 -4.27 -10.31
CA ALA A 213 -11.67 -5.28 -10.41
C ALA A 213 -11.96 -6.33 -11.49
N GLU A 214 -13.23 -6.76 -11.62
CA GLU A 214 -13.66 -7.74 -12.61
C GLU A 214 -13.61 -7.19 -14.04
N HIS A 215 -13.98 -5.92 -14.24
CA HIS A 215 -14.17 -5.36 -15.58
C HIS A 215 -13.07 -4.38 -16.02
N ASN A 216 -12.31 -3.79 -15.09
CA ASN A 216 -11.28 -2.81 -15.40
C ASN A 216 -10.14 -2.78 -14.36
N SER A 217 -9.31 -3.82 -14.42
CA SER A 217 -8.16 -3.99 -13.55
C SER A 217 -7.12 -2.84 -13.62
N THR A 218 -7.17 -1.99 -14.65
CA THR A 218 -6.29 -0.81 -14.77
C THR A 218 -6.73 0.35 -13.88
N PHE A 219 -8.04 0.54 -13.68
CA PHE A 219 -8.54 1.59 -12.79
C PHE A 219 -8.68 1.09 -11.35
N SER A 220 -8.89 -0.21 -11.13
CA SER A 220 -8.93 -0.76 -9.78
C SER A 220 -7.63 -0.53 -8.99
N THR A 221 -6.46 -0.60 -9.63
CA THR A 221 -5.17 -0.30 -8.97
C THR A 221 -4.96 1.18 -8.65
N ARG A 222 -5.84 2.05 -9.15
CA ARG A 222 -5.84 3.50 -8.97
C ARG A 222 -7.06 3.98 -8.21
N ASP A 223 -7.89 3.06 -7.75
CA ASP A 223 -9.06 3.39 -6.96
C ASP A 223 -8.70 3.48 -5.48
N SER A 224 -8.98 4.64 -4.88
CA SER A 224 -8.65 4.90 -3.49
C SER A 224 -9.43 4.00 -2.55
N ASP A 225 -10.65 3.59 -2.91
CA ASP A 225 -11.44 2.64 -2.13
C ASP A 225 -10.94 1.21 -2.29
N ALA A 226 -10.59 0.77 -3.50
CA ALA A 226 -9.96 -0.53 -3.72
C ALA A 226 -8.66 -0.70 -2.92
N LEU A 227 -7.81 0.34 -2.86
CA LEU A 227 -6.60 0.35 -2.05
C LEU A 227 -6.92 0.25 -0.55
N GLN A 228 -7.95 0.95 -0.07
CA GLN A 228 -8.40 0.87 1.33
C GLN A 228 -8.96 -0.52 1.67
N TYR A 229 -9.91 -1.03 0.88
CA TYR A 229 -10.51 -2.35 1.14
C TYR A 229 -9.48 -3.45 1.10
N PHE A 230 -8.57 -3.45 0.11
CA PHE A 230 -7.46 -4.39 0.07
C PHE A 230 -6.62 -4.32 1.35
N ALA A 231 -6.20 -3.12 1.75
CA ALA A 231 -5.35 -2.96 2.92
C ALA A 231 -6.03 -3.39 4.21
N LEU A 232 -7.31 -3.05 4.39
CA LEU A 232 -8.14 -3.46 5.51
C LEU A 232 -8.33 -4.98 5.56
N GLU A 233 -8.62 -5.62 4.41
CA GLU A 233 -8.87 -7.05 4.36
C GLU A 233 -7.61 -7.86 4.67
N VAL A 234 -6.48 -7.52 4.06
CA VAL A 234 -5.23 -8.26 4.33
C VAL A 234 -4.72 -8.04 5.75
N TYR A 235 -4.95 -6.85 6.33
CA TYR A 235 -4.67 -6.63 7.75
C TYR A 235 -5.60 -7.45 8.65
N ALA A 236 -6.89 -7.50 8.33
CA ALA A 236 -7.85 -8.33 9.05
C ALA A 236 -7.45 -9.81 9.01
N TYR A 237 -7.16 -10.32 7.80
CA TYR A 237 -6.86 -11.73 7.55
C TYR A 237 -5.51 -12.18 8.08
N ASP A 238 -4.44 -11.39 7.90
CA ASP A 238 -3.09 -11.80 8.30
C ASP A 238 -2.78 -11.47 9.76
N ILE A 239 -3.34 -10.38 10.31
CA ILE A 239 -2.94 -9.81 11.61
C ILE A 239 -4.07 -9.88 12.65
N ALA A 240 -5.24 -9.31 12.37
CA ALA A 240 -6.27 -9.13 13.39
C ALA A 240 -6.92 -10.47 13.80
N VAL A 241 -7.28 -11.30 12.82
CA VAL A 241 -7.83 -12.64 13.02
C VAL A 241 -7.13 -13.60 12.04
N PRO A 242 -5.91 -14.06 12.36
CA PRO A 242 -5.06 -14.79 11.43
C PRO A 242 -5.77 -15.98 10.74
N GLY A 243 -5.82 -15.94 9.40
CA GLY A 243 -6.40 -16.98 8.55
C GLY A 243 -7.93 -16.94 8.43
N VAL A 244 -8.60 -15.96 9.05
CA VAL A 244 -10.07 -15.82 9.03
C VAL A 244 -10.49 -14.41 8.64
N GLY A 245 -9.87 -13.39 9.22
CA GLY A 245 -10.26 -11.99 9.07
C GLY A 245 -11.69 -11.72 9.54
N CYS A 246 -12.32 -10.73 8.90
CA CYS A 246 -13.74 -10.39 9.07
C CYS A 246 -14.30 -9.90 7.73
N PRO A 247 -14.38 -10.75 6.70
CA PRO A 247 -14.71 -10.32 5.35
C PRO A 247 -16.17 -9.88 5.18
N GLY A 248 -17.07 -10.29 6.08
CA GLY A 248 -18.53 -10.07 5.97
C GLY A 248 -19.28 -11.30 5.46
N PRO A 249 -20.63 -11.27 5.48
CA PRO A 249 -21.43 -12.32 4.84
C PRO A 249 -21.15 -12.35 3.34
N GLU A 250 -21.19 -13.54 2.73
CA GLU A 250 -20.87 -13.87 1.31
C GLU A 250 -19.43 -14.29 0.97
N ASN A 251 -18.48 -14.27 1.91
CA ASN A 251 -17.12 -14.84 1.71
C ASN A 251 -16.78 -16.03 2.60
N THR A 252 -17.78 -16.68 3.22
CA THR A 252 -17.57 -18.05 3.68
C THR A 252 -17.44 -18.91 2.43
N THR A 253 -16.21 -19.23 2.03
CA THR A 253 -15.92 -20.37 1.17
C THR A 253 -16.75 -21.52 1.69
N ALA A 254 -17.78 -21.87 0.91
CA ALA A 254 -18.70 -22.95 1.20
C ALA A 254 -17.91 -24.25 1.12
N ASP A 255 -17.24 -24.59 2.22
CA ASP A 255 -16.79 -25.93 2.54
C ASP A 255 -18.01 -26.72 3.06
N GLU A 256 -19.10 -26.74 2.27
CA GLU A 256 -20.26 -27.62 2.42
C GLU A 256 -21.15 -27.48 1.18
N GLY A 257 -21.19 -28.55 0.37
CA GLY A 257 -21.79 -28.56 -0.95
C GLY A 257 -23.28 -28.17 -0.98
N ALA A 258 -23.59 -27.14 -1.77
CA ALA A 258 -24.93 -26.89 -2.25
C ALA A 258 -24.90 -26.45 -3.73
N THR A 259 -25.64 -27.20 -4.54
CA THR A 259 -25.80 -27.09 -5.99
C THR A 259 -26.31 -25.69 -6.43
N PRO A 260 -25.75 -25.06 -7.47
CA PRO A 260 -26.24 -23.76 -7.93
C PRO A 260 -27.43 -23.93 -8.88
N THR A 261 -28.50 -23.18 -8.64
CA THR A 261 -29.59 -22.95 -9.62
C THR A 261 -29.39 -21.56 -10.20
N GLN A 262 -29.14 -21.50 -11.51
CA GLN A 262 -29.01 -20.28 -12.31
C GLN A 262 -30.40 -19.72 -12.66
N GLU A 263 -30.56 -18.40 -12.59
CA GLU A 263 -31.36 -17.62 -13.55
C GLU A 263 -30.70 -16.23 -13.77
N PRO A 264 -30.82 -15.63 -14.97
CA PRO A 264 -29.85 -14.65 -15.45
C PRO A 264 -30.32 -13.18 -15.45
N ALA A 265 -29.33 -12.31 -15.24
CA ALA A 265 -29.05 -11.01 -15.87
C ALA A 265 -30.16 -9.95 -16.04
N SER A 266 -29.86 -8.75 -15.52
CA SER A 266 -30.23 -7.51 -16.21
C SER A 266 -29.19 -6.42 -15.93
N ALA A 267 -28.43 -6.06 -16.95
CA ALA A 267 -27.45 -4.98 -16.93
C ALA A 267 -28.15 -3.61 -16.96
N SER A 268 -27.62 -2.64 -16.23
CA SER A 268 -27.87 -1.22 -16.49
C SER A 268 -26.64 -0.41 -16.13
N THR A 269 -25.86 -0.09 -17.16
CA THR A 269 -24.73 0.84 -17.15
C THR A 269 -25.28 2.25 -16.99
N THR A 270 -24.89 2.96 -15.93
CA THR A 270 -25.06 4.41 -15.84
C THR A 270 -23.71 5.03 -15.55
N THR A 271 -23.19 5.76 -16.52
CA THR A 271 -22.03 6.65 -16.40
C THR A 271 -22.45 7.92 -15.66
N SER A 272 -22.00 8.12 -14.43
CA SER A 272 -21.98 9.42 -13.76
C SER A 272 -20.53 9.89 -13.67
N ALA A 273 -20.27 11.02 -14.31
CA ALA A 273 -19.04 11.75 -14.22
C ALA A 273 -19.15 12.79 -13.10
N ALA A 274 -18.11 12.86 -12.26
CA ALA A 274 -17.70 14.02 -11.47
C ALA A 274 -18.77 14.67 -10.56
N GLU A 275 -18.97 14.10 -9.37
CA GLU A 275 -19.52 14.82 -8.21
C GLU A 275 -18.70 14.52 -6.94
N ASP A 276 -18.04 15.58 -6.46
CA ASP A 276 -17.75 15.98 -5.08
C ASP A 276 -16.91 15.08 -4.12
N CYS A 277 -15.79 15.67 -3.67
CA CYS A 277 -14.72 15.05 -2.88
C CYS A 277 -15.05 14.92 -1.39
N HIS A 278 -15.97 14.02 -1.01
CA HIS A 278 -16.40 13.88 0.39
C HIS A 278 -16.36 12.44 0.87
N LEU A 279 -15.57 12.19 1.92
CA LEU A 279 -15.66 10.98 2.73
C LEU A 279 -16.95 11.07 3.55
N ASN A 280 -18.05 10.57 2.99
CA ASN A 280 -19.30 10.42 3.72
C ASN A 280 -19.14 9.30 4.76
N SER A 281 -19.65 9.56 5.97
CA SER A 281 -20.05 8.52 6.93
C SER A 281 -21.32 7.80 6.49
#